data_AF-A0A531LJR7-F1
#
_entry.id   AF-A0A531LJR7-F1
#
_cell.length_a   1.000
_cell.length_b   1.000
_cell.length_c   1.000
_cell.angle_alpha   90.00
_cell.angle_beta   90.00
_cell.angle_gamma   90.00
#
_symmetry.space_group_name_H-M   'P 1'
#
loop_
_entity.id
_entity.type
_entity.pdbx_description
1 polymer ?
#
loop_
_entity_poly.entity_id
_entity_poly.type
_entity_poly.pdbx_seq_one_letter_code
_entity_poly.pdbx_strand_id
1 'polypeptide(L)' 'IYCVVDLHSLTAQLVHDDLADQTRSITAAFLASGIDPRKHIVFNQSRVMQHAELAWIFNCVARIGWMNKMTQFKD' A
#
# COMPACT_ATOMS: atom_id res chain seq x y z
N ILE A 1 13.23 1.66 -3.65
CA ILE A 1 12.36 0.87 -2.74
C ILE A 1 11.01 0.80 -3.43
N TYR A 2 10.48 -0.40 -3.63
CA TYR A 2 9.20 -0.66 -4.28
C TYR A 2 8.32 -1.42 -3.31
N CYS A 3 7.19 -0.82 -2.96
CA CYS A 3 6.23 -1.38 -2.01
C CYS A 3 4.98 -1.79 -2.78
N VAL A 4 4.58 -3.06 -2.67
CA VAL A 4 3.26 -3.52 -3.11
C VAL A 4 2.27 -3.19 -1.99
N VAL A 5 1.34 -2.28 -2.26
CA VAL A 5 0.51 -1.60 -1.25
C VAL A 5 -0.81 -2.32 -0.99
N ASP A 6 -0.75 -3.57 -0.54
CA ASP A 6 -1.93 -4.41 -0.30
C ASP A 6 -2.86 -3.88 0.80
N LEU A 7 -2.34 -3.21 1.83
CA LEU A 7 -3.18 -2.59 2.87
C LEU A 7 -4.01 -1.42 2.32
N HIS A 8 -3.48 -0.66 1.35
CA HIS A 8 -4.26 0.39 0.68
C HIS A 8 -5.35 -0.18 -0.22
N SER A 9 -5.15 -1.36 -0.79
CA SER A 9 -6.18 -2.02 -1.60
C SER A 9 -7.43 -2.39 -0.78
N LEU A 10 -7.29 -2.59 0.54
CA LEU A 10 -8.42 -2.92 1.43
C LEU A 10 -9.43 -1.78 1.61
N THR A 11 -9.07 -0.53 1.31
CA THR A 11 -9.97 0.61 1.49
C THR A 11 -10.94 0.81 0.30
N ALA A 12 -10.79 0.03 -0.77
CA ALA A 12 -11.69 0.07 -1.91
C ALA A 12 -12.97 -0.73 -1.63
N GLN A 13 -14.12 -0.30 -2.19
CA GLN A 13 -15.40 -1.01 -2.05
C GLN A 13 -15.39 -2.43 -2.65
N LEU A 14 -14.52 -2.70 -3.61
CA LEU A 14 -14.40 -3.99 -4.31
C LEU A 14 -13.11 -4.68 -3.86
N VAL A 15 -13.08 -5.17 -2.61
CA VAL A 15 -12.04 -6.13 -2.22
C VAL A 15 -12.37 -7.45 -2.89
N HIS A 16 -11.50 -7.87 -3.80
CA HIS A 16 -11.59 -9.17 -4.44
C HIS A 16 -11.08 -10.24 -3.46
N ASP A 17 -11.73 -11.41 -3.42
CA ASP A 17 -11.28 -12.56 -2.63
C ASP A 17 -9.84 -13.02 -2.98
N ASP A 18 -9.30 -12.50 -4.08
CA ASP A 18 -8.02 -12.83 -4.67
C ASP A 18 -6.89 -11.80 -4.45
N LEU A 19 -6.92 -11.08 -3.32
CA LEU A 19 -5.89 -10.08 -2.99
C LEU A 19 -4.46 -10.69 -2.97
N ALA A 20 -4.36 -11.96 -2.57
CA ALA A 20 -3.09 -12.67 -2.50
C ALA A 20 -2.46 -12.87 -3.90
N ASP A 21 -3.22 -13.32 -4.90
CA ASP A 21 -2.66 -13.54 -6.23
C ASP A 21 -2.47 -12.23 -6.98
N GLN A 22 -3.29 -11.21 -6.71
CA GLN A 22 -3.04 -9.85 -7.22
C GLN A 22 -1.73 -9.27 -6.70
N THR A 23 -1.44 -9.43 -5.41
CA THR A 23 -0.17 -8.99 -4.79
C THR A 23 1.03 -9.69 -5.47
N ARG A 24 0.92 -11.01 -5.72
CA ARG A 24 1.95 -11.77 -6.43
C ARG A 24 2.10 -11.31 -7.88
N SER A 25 1.00 -11.05 -8.57
CA SER A 25 0.97 -10.61 -9.97
C SER A 25 1.62 -9.23 -10.15
N ILE A 26 1.33 -8.28 -9.26
CA ILE A 26 1.98 -6.97 -9.26
C ILE A 26 3.48 -7.10 -8.97
N THR A 27 3.85 -7.95 -8.00
CA THR A 27 5.27 -8.23 -7.71
C THR A 27 5.96 -8.82 -8.95
N ALA A 28 5.32 -9.76 -9.63
CA ALA A 28 5.84 -10.34 -10.87
C ALA A 28 5.98 -9.28 -11.98
N ALA A 29 5.02 -8.35 -12.11
CA ALA A 29 5.09 -7.25 -13.07
C ALA A 29 6.28 -6.32 -12.80
N PHE A 30 6.56 -6.01 -11.52
CA PHE A 30 7.75 -5.25 -11.15
C PHE A 30 9.04 -5.95 -11.60
N LEU A 31 9.18 -7.23 -11.30
CA LEU A 31 10.36 -8.01 -11.73
C LEU A 31 10.46 -8.09 -13.26
N ALA A 32 9.35 -8.32 -13.95
CA ALA A 32 9.29 -8.39 -15.41
C ALA A 32 9.62 -7.07 -16.09
N SER A 33 9.30 -5.93 -15.47
CA SER A 33 9.68 -4.60 -15.95
C SER A 33 11.17 -4.27 -15.77
N GLY A 34 11.97 -5.19 -15.21
CA GLY A 34 13.41 -5.04 -15.05
C GLY A 34 13.86 -4.54 -13.68
N ILE A 35 12.98 -4.51 -12.67
CA ILE A 35 13.38 -4.19 -11.30
C ILE A 35 14.19 -5.37 -10.75
N ASP A 36 15.51 -5.18 -10.60
CA ASP A 36 16.40 -6.18 -9.98
C ASP A 36 16.28 -6.12 -8.45
N PRO A 37 15.74 -7.17 -7.79
CA PRO A 37 15.55 -7.20 -6.33
C PRO A 37 16.88 -7.26 -5.56
N ARG A 38 18.02 -7.49 -6.24
CA ARG A 38 19.35 -7.42 -5.63
C ARG A 38 19.88 -6.00 -5.54
N LYS A 39 19.39 -5.10 -6.41
CA LYS A 39 19.76 -3.67 -6.42
C LYS A 39 18.73 -2.82 -5.70
N HIS A 40 17.48 -3.29 -5.63
CA HIS A 40 16.36 -2.55 -5.08
C HIS A 40 15.54 -3.41 -4.12
N ILE A 41 15.07 -2.81 -3.03
CA ILE A 41 14.16 -3.49 -2.11
C ILE A 41 12.76 -3.53 -2.74
N VAL A 42 12.24 -4.73 -2.96
CA VAL A 42 10.86 -5.00 -3.38
C VAL A 42 10.18 -5.78 -2.26
N PHE A 43 9.08 -5.26 -1.70
CA PHE A 43 8.43 -5.88 -0.55
C PHE A 43 6.92 -5.62 -0.54
N ASN A 44 6.20 -6.43 0.24
CA ASN A 44 4.76 -6.28 0.44
C ASN A 44 4.47 -5.48 1.71
N GLN A 45 3.56 -4.51 1.64
CA GLN A 45 3.24 -3.58 2.72
C GLN A 45 2.80 -4.28 4.00
N SER A 46 1.85 -5.22 3.92
CA SER A 46 1.34 -5.96 5.09
C SER A 46 2.40 -6.81 5.80
N ARG A 47 3.54 -7.09 5.16
CA ARG A 47 4.64 -7.85 5.77
C ARG A 47 5.54 -7.00 6.66
N VAL A 48 5.31 -5.69 6.73
CA VAL A 48 6.08 -4.74 7.54
C VAL A 48 5.13 -4.00 8.46
N MET A 49 4.90 -4.54 9.66
CA MET A 49 3.92 -4.04 10.63
C MET A 49 4.11 -2.57 11.00
N GLN A 50 5.35 -2.07 10.90
CA GLN A 50 5.74 -0.69 11.17
C GLN A 50 4.96 0.32 10.31
N HIS A 51 4.46 -0.07 9.13
CA HIS A 51 3.57 0.79 8.35
C HIS A 51 2.27 1.11 9.09
N ALA A 52 1.64 0.09 9.71
CA ALA A 52 0.39 0.26 10.45
C ALA A 52 0.64 0.99 11.78
N GLU A 53 1.73 0.66 12.48
CA GLU A 53 2.12 1.30 13.73
C GLU A 53 2.41 2.80 13.55
N LEU A 54 3.16 3.16 12.50
CA LEU A 54 3.46 4.56 12.20
C LEU A 54 2.21 5.32 11.73
N ALA A 55 1.35 4.67 10.93
CA ALA A 55 0.07 5.25 10.53
C ALA A 55 -0.80 5.58 11.74
N TRP A 56 -0.82 4.73 12.77
CA TRP A 56 -1.52 5.00 14.02
C TRP A 56 -0.99 6.26 14.71
N ILE A 57 0.34 6.39 14.84
CA ILE A 57 0.97 7.59 15.43
C ILE A 57 0.61 8.84 14.61
N PHE A 58 0.63 8.76 13.28
CA PHE A 58 0.27 9.89 12.42
C PHE A 58 -1.19 10.28 12.55
N ASN A 59 -2.11 9.34 12.75
CA ASN A 59 -3.52 9.64 13.01
C ASN A 59 -3.72 10.46 14.29
N CYS A 60 -2.82 10.36 15.27
CA CYS A 60 -2.89 11.18 16.50
C CYS A 60 -2.51 12.65 16.28
N VAL A 61 -1.82 12.99 15.20
CA VAL A 61 -1.36 14.36 14.90
C VAL A 61 -2.03 14.95 13.64
N ALA A 62 -2.52 14.10 12.75
CA ALA A 62 -3.25 14.49 11.55
C ALA A 62 -4.66 14.96 11.91
N ARG A 63 -5.05 16.14 11.41
CA ARG A 63 -6.37 16.72 11.68
C ARG A 63 -7.40 16.23 10.67
N ILE A 64 -8.61 15.91 11.13
CA ILE A 64 -9.74 15.52 10.26
C ILE A 64 -10.02 16.55 9.16
N GLY A 65 -9.87 17.85 9.48
CA GLY A 65 -10.06 18.93 8.51
C GLY A 65 -9.05 18.94 7.35
N TRP A 66 -7.91 18.24 7.48
CA TRP A 66 -6.98 18.05 6.37
C TRP A 66 -7.42 16.90 5.47
N MET A 67 -7.94 15.81 6.04
CA MET A 67 -8.51 14.70 5.26
C MET A 67 -9.71 15.17 4.43
N ASN A 68 -10.60 15.97 5.03
CA ASN A 68 -11.76 16.56 4.34
C ASN A 68 -11.40 17.52 3.19
N LYS A 69 -10.13 17.94 3.06
CA LYS A 69 -9.66 18.77 1.94
C LYS A 69 -9.07 17.95 0.80
N MET A 70 -8.80 16.66 1.00
CA MET A 70 -8.30 15.78 -0.06
C MET A 70 -9.41 15.51 -1.07
N THR A 71 -9.13 15.72 -2.36
CA THR A 71 -10.12 15.49 -3.43
C THR A 71 -10.52 14.02 -3.49
N GLN A 72 -9.53 13.12 -3.40
CA GLN A 72 -9.74 11.66 -3.41
C GLN A 72 -10.52 11.13 -2.19
N PHE A 73 -10.71 11.93 -1.15
CA PHE A 73 -11.53 11.56 0.01
C PHE A 73 -12.98 12.04 -0.12
N LYS A 74 -13.22 13.04 -0.99
CA LYS A 74 -14.57 13.57 -1.27
C LYS A 74 -15.27 12.80 -2.38
N ASP A 75 -14.49 12.37 -3.36
CA ASP A 75 -14.91 11.52 -4.47
C ASP A 75 -15.00 10.05 -4.02
#